data_AF-A0A2P5CDY2-F1
#
_entry.id   AF-A0A2P5CDY2-F1
#
_cell.length_a   1.000
_cell.length_b   1.000
_cell.length_c   1.000
_cell.angle_alpha   90.00
_cell.angle_beta   90.00
_cell.angle_gamma   90.00
#
_symmetry.space_group_name_H-M   'P 1'
#
loop_
_entity.id
_entity.type
_entity.pdbx_description
1 polymer ?
#
loop_
_entity_poly.entity_id
_entity_poly.type
_entity_poly.pdbx_seq_one_letter_code
_entity_poly.pdbx_strand_id
1 'polypeptide(L)'
;MQHSGCRWESAALFSLVLGGTCYFGSQRFIGAVNGVLVFGIIASFGALVAVASGDLHLDALLKANFQAVPMSIPIIVLSFVYQNVVPVLCTNLEGNLSKIRTAIVLGTAIPLLLFLVWNAVILGTITNLDLGSDNMIDPLQQLRSSNGAVGPVVEVFSLLAIATSYIGFVLGLTDFLADLLKLPAGRGSPAPYLLTLIPPLALALLDPEIFFKALDFAGTYGVLVLFGILPAAMSWSDRYSALSPSMNLPRLVPGGKLTLSIVLGGAGYVIFSELLEKFGH
;
A
#
# COMPACT_ATOMS: atom_id res chain seq x y z
N MET A 1 25.34 -0.53 -21.32
CA MET A 1 24.16 -0.91 -22.14
C MET A 1 23.66 -2.34 -21.89
N GLN A 2 24.45 -3.25 -21.30
CA GLN A 2 24.01 -4.64 -21.02
C GLN A 2 23.16 -4.82 -19.74
N HIS A 3 23.14 -3.82 -18.83
CA HIS A 3 22.39 -3.90 -17.56
C HIS A 3 20.89 -3.57 -17.66
N SER A 4 20.45 -2.92 -18.75
CA SER A 4 19.03 -2.61 -18.94
C SER A 4 18.25 -3.86 -19.37
N GLY A 5 18.89 -4.73 -20.18
CA GLY A 5 18.42 -6.05 -20.65
C GLY A 5 17.70 -6.90 -19.60
N CYS A 6 18.44 -7.25 -18.56
CA CYS A 6 18.01 -8.20 -17.54
C CYS A 6 16.84 -7.67 -16.68
N ARG A 7 16.66 -6.35 -16.58
CA ARG A 7 15.65 -5.73 -15.70
C ARG A 7 14.24 -5.83 -16.27
N TRP A 8 14.06 -5.61 -17.58
CA TRP A 8 12.73 -5.70 -18.21
C TRP A 8 12.28 -7.15 -18.37
N GLU A 9 13.19 -8.07 -18.67
CA GLU A 9 12.90 -9.51 -18.72
C GLU A 9 12.38 -10.00 -17.37
N SER A 10 13.06 -9.65 -16.29
CA SER A 10 12.69 -10.07 -14.93
C SER A 10 11.33 -9.49 -14.50
N ALA A 11 11.06 -8.21 -14.78
CA ALA A 11 9.79 -7.57 -14.45
C ALA A 11 8.62 -8.15 -15.26
N ALA A 12 8.83 -8.39 -16.55
CA ALA A 12 7.83 -9.01 -17.41
C ALA A 12 7.55 -10.47 -17.00
N LEU A 13 8.60 -11.25 -16.71
CA LEU A 13 8.47 -12.63 -16.23
C LEU A 13 7.72 -12.67 -14.89
N PHE A 14 8.09 -11.82 -13.94
CA PHE A 14 7.42 -11.72 -12.64
C PHE A 14 5.93 -11.41 -12.80
N SER A 15 5.61 -10.39 -13.61
CA SER A 15 4.21 -9.99 -13.88
C SER A 15 3.43 -11.08 -14.60
N LEU A 16 4.03 -11.76 -15.59
CA LEU A 16 3.38 -12.85 -16.31
C LEU A 16 3.14 -14.08 -15.43
N VAL A 17 4.11 -14.45 -14.59
CA VAL A 17 4.01 -15.62 -13.71
C VAL A 17 2.95 -15.37 -12.62
N LEU A 18 3.03 -14.26 -11.90
CA LEU A 18 2.06 -13.96 -10.84
C LEU A 18 0.69 -13.58 -11.41
N GLY A 19 0.65 -12.79 -12.47
CA GLY A 19 -0.59 -12.42 -13.15
C GLY A 19 -1.29 -13.63 -13.75
N GLY A 20 -0.54 -14.53 -14.39
CA GLY A 20 -1.04 -15.81 -14.88
C GLY A 20 -1.55 -16.71 -13.75
N THR A 21 -0.83 -16.76 -12.62
CA THR A 21 -1.27 -17.50 -11.43
C THR A 21 -2.58 -16.94 -10.88
N CYS A 22 -2.78 -15.62 -10.88
CA CYS A 22 -4.03 -14.99 -10.47
C CYS A 22 -5.18 -15.27 -11.45
N TYR A 23 -4.89 -15.36 -12.75
CA TYR A 23 -5.89 -15.65 -13.79
C TYR A 23 -6.36 -17.13 -13.78
N PHE A 24 -5.42 -18.08 -13.71
CA PHE A 24 -5.74 -19.51 -13.74
C PHE A 24 -6.07 -20.09 -12.36
N GLY A 25 -5.58 -19.47 -11.28
CA GLY A 25 -5.75 -19.93 -9.92
C GLY A 25 -7.21 -19.89 -9.45
N SER A 26 -7.64 -20.94 -8.74
CA SER A 26 -8.89 -20.85 -7.98
C SER A 26 -8.73 -19.90 -6.79
N GLN A 27 -9.80 -19.25 -6.34
CA GLN A 27 -9.79 -18.37 -5.15
C GLN A 27 -9.15 -19.05 -3.92
N ARG A 28 -9.40 -20.36 -3.72
CA ARG A 28 -8.80 -21.14 -2.63
C ARG A 28 -7.29 -21.32 -2.80
N PHE A 29 -6.85 -21.58 -4.03
CA PHE A 29 -5.43 -21.73 -4.34
C PHE A 29 -4.69 -20.40 -4.15
N ILE A 30 -5.25 -19.30 -4.67
CA ILE A 30 -4.66 -17.96 -4.53
C ILE A 30 -4.59 -17.56 -3.04
N GLY A 31 -5.65 -17.84 -2.27
CA GLY A 31 -5.66 -17.62 -0.83
C GLY A 31 -4.59 -18.43 -0.08
N ALA A 32 -4.38 -19.69 -0.45
CA ALA A 32 -3.35 -20.54 0.14
C ALA A 32 -1.93 -20.04 -0.20
N VAL A 33 -1.67 -19.71 -1.46
CA VAL A 33 -0.39 -19.15 -1.92
C VAL A 33 -0.11 -17.84 -1.18
N ASN A 34 -1.08 -16.92 -1.15
CA ASN A 34 -0.95 -15.65 -0.44
C ASN A 34 -0.70 -15.86 1.06
N GLY A 35 -1.37 -16.83 1.70
CA GLY A 35 -1.13 -17.18 3.09
C GLY A 35 0.30 -17.64 3.37
N VAL A 36 0.87 -18.49 2.51
CA VAL A 36 2.27 -18.93 2.59
C VAL A 36 3.22 -17.76 2.39
N LEU A 37 2.96 -16.88 1.43
CA LEU A 37 3.78 -15.70 1.18
C LEU A 37 3.78 -14.74 2.38
N VAL A 38 2.61 -14.47 2.97
CA VAL A 38 2.50 -13.62 4.18
C VAL A 38 3.26 -14.22 5.36
N PHE A 39 3.18 -15.54 5.58
CA PHE A 39 4.01 -16.20 6.59
C PHE A 39 5.50 -15.99 6.32
N GLY A 40 5.91 -16.12 5.05
CA GLY A 40 7.26 -15.81 4.59
C GLY A 40 7.67 -14.35 4.86
N ILE A 41 6.78 -13.38 4.64
CA ILE A 41 7.02 -11.97 4.97
C ILE A 41 7.30 -11.81 6.46
N ILE A 42 6.46 -12.39 7.33
CA ILE A 42 6.63 -12.24 8.79
C ILE A 42 7.95 -12.89 9.24
N ALA A 43 8.28 -14.07 8.73
CA ALA A 43 9.51 -14.77 9.07
C ALA A 43 10.77 -14.02 8.57
N SER A 44 10.76 -13.58 7.30
CA SER A 44 11.88 -12.83 6.72
C SER A 44 12.04 -11.44 7.33
N PHE A 45 10.94 -10.79 7.70
CA PHE A 45 10.98 -9.53 8.45
C PHE A 45 11.58 -9.72 9.84
N GLY A 46 11.21 -10.79 10.56
CA GLY A 46 11.81 -11.10 11.85
C GLY A 46 13.32 -11.33 11.76
N ALA A 47 13.77 -12.05 10.72
CA ALA A 47 15.19 -12.21 10.42
C ALA A 47 15.85 -10.87 10.07
N LEU A 48 15.19 -10.03 9.28
CA LEU A 48 15.69 -8.71 8.89
C LEU A 48 15.91 -7.82 10.12
N VAL A 49 14.92 -7.76 11.01
CA VAL A 49 15.01 -7.02 12.26
C VAL A 49 16.18 -7.53 13.10
N ALA A 50 16.33 -8.85 13.27
CA ALA A 50 17.40 -9.44 14.08
C ALA A 50 18.80 -9.12 13.55
N VAL A 51 18.98 -9.09 12.22
CA VAL A 51 20.26 -8.80 11.58
C VAL A 51 20.55 -7.30 11.57
N ALA A 52 19.52 -6.46 11.39
CA ALA A 52 19.65 -5.01 11.33
C ALA A 52 19.76 -4.36 12.71
N SER A 53 19.18 -4.94 13.77
CA SER A 53 19.17 -4.38 15.13
C SER A 53 20.51 -4.46 15.89
N GLY A 54 21.58 -4.91 15.23
CA GLY A 54 22.87 -5.17 15.89
C GLY A 54 23.54 -3.94 16.51
N ASP A 55 23.26 -2.74 15.99
CA ASP A 55 23.85 -1.47 16.44
C ASP A 55 22.76 -0.41 16.65
N LEU A 56 21.89 -0.64 17.64
CA LEU A 56 20.79 0.27 17.98
C LEU A 56 21.24 1.34 18.97
N HIS A 57 21.20 2.59 18.53
CA HIS A 57 21.39 3.76 19.39
C HIS A 57 20.04 4.33 19.81
N LEU A 58 19.60 4.03 21.04
CA LEU A 58 18.32 4.51 21.58
C LEU A 58 18.25 6.05 21.64
N ASP A 59 19.40 6.73 21.79
CA ASP A 59 19.47 8.19 21.76
C ASP A 59 19.05 8.79 20.41
N ALA A 60 19.18 8.04 19.32
CA ALA A 60 18.72 8.48 18.00
C ALA A 60 17.18 8.48 17.91
N LEU A 61 16.49 7.58 18.62
CA LEU A 61 15.02 7.50 18.64
C LEU A 61 14.37 8.65 19.40
N LEU A 62 15.10 9.32 20.28
CA LEU A 62 14.62 10.48 21.02
C LEU A 62 14.68 11.78 20.21
N LYS A 63 15.34 11.77 19.04
CA LYS A 63 15.39 12.94 18.15
C LYS A 63 14.08 13.03 17.36
N ALA A 64 13.42 14.19 17.44
CA ALA A 64 12.19 14.47 16.71
C ALA A 64 12.36 15.69 15.79
N ASN A 65 12.01 15.55 14.52
CA ASN A 65 11.94 16.66 13.56
C ASN A 65 10.50 16.89 13.12
N PHE A 66 9.85 17.89 13.70
CA PHE A 66 8.45 18.22 13.38
C PHE A 66 8.27 18.86 12.00
N GLN A 67 9.33 19.38 11.37
CA GLN A 67 9.25 19.97 10.02
C GLN A 67 9.15 18.91 8.93
N ALA A 68 9.65 17.69 9.19
CA ALA A 68 9.56 16.57 8.24
C ALA A 68 8.19 15.85 8.28
N VAL A 69 7.33 16.18 9.25
CA VAL A 69 6.04 15.52 9.44
C VAL A 69 5.10 15.72 8.25
N PRO A 70 4.87 16.95 7.71
CA PRO A 70 3.98 17.16 6.58
C PRO A 70 4.41 16.35 5.33
N MET A 71 5.70 16.39 4.99
CA MET A 71 6.27 15.65 3.85
C MET A 71 6.15 14.12 3.99
N SER A 72 5.98 13.61 5.21
CA SER A 72 5.82 12.17 5.46
C SER A 72 4.36 11.70 5.37
N ILE A 73 3.38 12.62 5.47
CA ILE A 73 1.95 12.27 5.48
C ILE A 73 1.54 11.49 4.23
N PRO A 74 1.89 11.91 2.99
CA PRO A 74 1.49 11.17 1.78
C PRO A 74 1.99 9.73 1.78
N ILE A 75 3.24 9.51 2.20
CA ILE A 75 3.86 8.17 2.27
C ILE A 75 3.13 7.30 3.31
N ILE A 76 2.82 7.87 4.49
CA ILE A 76 2.08 7.17 5.54
C ILE A 76 0.68 6.78 5.03
N VAL A 77 -0.06 7.73 4.46
CA VAL A 77 -1.41 7.49 3.93
C VAL A 77 -1.39 6.41 2.86
N LEU A 78 -0.42 6.47 1.94
CA LEU A 78 -0.27 5.47 0.88
C LEU A 78 0.09 4.08 1.41
N SER A 79 0.90 4.01 2.48
CA SER A 79 1.29 2.75 3.12
C SER A 79 0.11 1.98 3.71
N PHE A 80 -1.01 2.67 3.99
CA PHE A 80 -2.26 2.08 4.48
C PHE A 80 -3.36 2.00 3.40
N VAL A 81 -2.96 1.90 2.13
CA VAL A 81 -3.90 1.69 1.03
C VAL A 81 -4.20 0.21 0.84
N TYR A 82 -5.43 -0.18 1.13
CA TYR A 82 -5.97 -1.53 0.93
C TYR A 82 -7.44 -1.52 0.51
N GLN A 83 -8.02 -0.34 0.30
CA GLN A 83 -9.45 -0.14 0.10
C GLN A 83 -9.95 -0.80 -1.20
N ASN A 84 -9.09 -0.93 -2.21
CA ASN A 84 -9.40 -1.63 -3.47
C ASN A 84 -9.65 -3.13 -3.29
N VAL A 85 -9.12 -3.74 -2.22
CA VAL A 85 -9.28 -5.18 -1.95
C VAL A 85 -10.47 -5.46 -1.03
N VAL A 86 -11.06 -4.41 -0.43
CA VAL A 86 -12.21 -4.55 0.48
C VAL A 86 -13.43 -5.18 -0.21
N PRO A 87 -13.81 -4.81 -1.46
CA PRO A 87 -14.91 -5.49 -2.16
C PRO A 87 -14.65 -6.99 -2.34
N VAL A 88 -13.45 -7.36 -2.78
CA VAL A 88 -13.03 -8.76 -2.94
C VAL A 88 -13.11 -9.52 -1.61
N LEU A 89 -12.69 -8.89 -0.51
CA LEU A 89 -12.80 -9.46 0.84
C LEU A 89 -14.26 -9.67 1.26
N CYS A 90 -15.13 -8.69 1.00
CA CYS A 90 -16.56 -8.77 1.31
C CYS A 90 -17.25 -9.91 0.57
N THR A 91 -16.94 -10.07 -0.72
CA THR A 91 -17.43 -11.19 -1.55
C THR A 91 -16.91 -12.53 -1.03
N ASN A 92 -15.62 -12.60 -0.67
CA ASN A 92 -14.98 -13.83 -0.17
C ASN A 92 -15.48 -14.26 1.22
N LEU A 93 -15.89 -13.32 2.06
CA LEU A 93 -16.43 -13.60 3.40
C LEU A 93 -17.96 -13.70 3.42
N GLU A 94 -18.59 -13.84 2.24
CA GLU A 94 -20.04 -13.97 2.07
C GLU A 94 -20.82 -12.85 2.79
N GLY A 95 -20.24 -11.65 2.85
CA GLY A 95 -20.86 -10.50 3.53
C GLY A 95 -20.91 -10.58 5.07
N ASN A 96 -20.21 -11.52 5.71
CA ASN A 96 -20.21 -11.63 7.17
C ASN A 96 -19.47 -10.46 7.84
N LEU A 97 -20.23 -9.48 8.32
CA LEU A 97 -19.71 -8.22 8.88
C LEU A 97 -18.70 -8.41 10.03
N SER A 98 -18.92 -9.40 10.90
CA SER A 98 -18.02 -9.66 12.03
C SER A 98 -16.64 -10.12 11.53
N LYS A 99 -16.63 -11.10 10.60
CA LYS A 99 -15.40 -11.59 9.99
C LYS A 99 -14.70 -10.52 9.17
N ILE A 100 -15.44 -9.71 8.40
CA ILE A 100 -14.90 -8.62 7.60
C ILE A 100 -14.22 -7.58 8.51
N ARG A 101 -14.89 -7.18 9.60
CA ARG A 101 -14.31 -6.23 10.56
C ARG A 101 -13.03 -6.78 11.18
N THR A 102 -13.03 -8.03 11.63
CA THR A 102 -11.84 -8.67 12.21
C THR A 102 -10.71 -8.77 11.18
N ALA A 103 -11.01 -9.14 9.94
CA ALA A 103 -10.02 -9.22 8.87
C ALA A 103 -9.40 -7.84 8.56
N ILE A 104 -10.19 -6.77 8.51
CA ILE A 104 -9.68 -5.41 8.29
C ILE A 104 -8.85 -4.92 9.49
N VAL A 105 -9.31 -5.15 10.73
CA VAL A 105 -8.59 -4.67 11.92
C VAL A 105 -7.29 -5.42 12.13
N LEU A 106 -7.29 -6.76 12.06
CA LEU A 106 -6.05 -7.54 12.15
C LEU A 106 -5.15 -7.29 10.94
N GLY A 107 -5.73 -7.19 9.75
CA GLY A 107 -5.01 -6.93 8.51
C GLY A 107 -4.32 -5.56 8.47
N THR A 108 -4.81 -4.57 9.21
CA THR A 108 -4.15 -3.25 9.35
C THR A 108 -3.19 -3.19 10.54
N ALA A 109 -3.50 -3.88 11.64
CA ALA A 109 -2.63 -3.94 12.81
C ALA A 109 -1.27 -4.58 12.52
N ILE A 110 -1.23 -5.63 11.69
CA ILE A 110 0.02 -6.32 11.33
C ILE A 110 0.98 -5.37 10.58
N PRO A 111 0.62 -4.77 9.42
CA PRO A 111 1.46 -3.77 8.75
C PRO A 111 1.87 -2.60 9.64
N LEU A 112 0.96 -2.10 10.49
CA LEU A 112 1.28 -1.02 11.42
C LEU A 112 2.44 -1.40 12.35
N LEU A 113 2.38 -2.60 12.96
CA LEU A 113 3.46 -3.09 13.82
C LEU A 113 4.77 -3.27 13.03
N LEU A 114 4.71 -3.82 11.82
CA LEU A 114 5.89 -3.98 10.96
C LEU A 114 6.52 -2.62 10.65
N PHE A 115 5.73 -1.62 10.28
CA PHE A 115 6.23 -0.27 10.02
C PHE A 115 6.84 0.38 11.26
N LEU A 116 6.19 0.26 12.43
CA LEU A 116 6.74 0.84 13.67
C LEU A 116 8.07 0.20 14.06
N VAL A 117 8.16 -1.13 14.02
CA VAL A 117 9.40 -1.86 14.32
C VAL A 117 10.49 -1.50 13.31
N TRP A 118 10.17 -1.46 12.02
CA TRP A 118 11.14 -1.15 10.99
C TRP A 118 11.67 0.28 11.09
N ASN A 119 10.78 1.26 11.29
CA ASN A 119 11.19 2.65 11.51
C ASN A 119 12.10 2.77 12.74
N ALA A 120 11.78 2.08 13.84
CA ALA A 120 12.65 2.09 15.03
C ALA A 120 14.04 1.49 14.73
N VAL A 121 14.11 0.42 13.93
CA VAL A 121 15.39 -0.17 13.52
C VAL A 121 16.19 0.79 12.64
N ILE A 122 15.58 1.37 11.61
CA ILE A 122 16.25 2.30 10.69
C ILE A 122 16.73 3.56 11.42
N LEU A 123 15.85 4.23 12.16
CA LEU A 123 16.20 5.47 12.88
C LEU A 123 17.20 5.21 14.01
N GLY A 124 17.16 4.03 14.64
CA GLY A 124 18.09 3.66 15.70
C GLY A 124 19.48 3.27 15.19
N THR A 125 19.60 2.76 13.97
CA THR A 125 20.88 2.26 13.40
C THR A 125 21.59 3.29 12.54
N ILE A 126 20.86 4.25 11.95
CA ILE A 126 21.43 5.29 11.09
C ILE A 126 21.57 6.59 11.90
N THR A 127 22.73 6.79 12.50
CA THR A 127 23.03 7.98 13.32
C THR A 127 23.55 9.19 12.55
N ASN A 128 24.04 8.98 11.32
CA ASN A 128 24.55 10.02 10.42
C ASN A 128 23.57 10.27 9.27
N LEU A 129 22.33 10.65 9.59
CA LEU A 129 21.49 11.35 8.63
C LEU A 129 22.04 12.78 8.52
N ASP A 130 23.05 12.97 7.67
CA ASP A 130 23.46 14.30 7.21
C ASP A 130 22.31 14.85 6.35
N LEU A 131 21.28 15.37 7.02
CA LEU A 131 20.07 15.97 6.44
C LEU A 131 20.34 17.23 5.60
N GLY A 132 21.61 17.56 5.34
CA GLY A 132 22.07 18.73 4.60
C GLY A 132 22.73 18.43 3.26
N SER A 133 22.89 17.17 2.86
CA SER A 133 23.37 16.83 1.51
C SER A 133 22.22 16.34 0.64
N ASP A 134 22.10 16.91 -0.55
CA ASP A 134 21.09 16.67 -1.60
C ASP A 134 21.08 15.21 -2.15
N ASN A 135 21.79 14.30 -1.47
CA ASN A 135 21.83 12.89 -1.75
C ASN A 135 21.06 12.17 -0.65
N MET A 136 19.78 11.88 -0.90
CA MET A 136 18.98 11.00 -0.06
C MET A 136 19.63 9.60 -0.08
N ILE A 137 20.54 9.34 0.85
CA ILE A 137 21.22 8.04 0.97
C ILE A 137 20.14 7.02 1.33
N ASP A 138 19.95 6.02 0.48
CA ASP A 138 19.02 4.91 0.72
C ASP A 138 19.43 4.20 2.04
N PRO A 139 18.59 4.24 3.09
CA PRO A 139 18.86 3.59 4.37
C PRO A 139 19.24 2.10 4.20
N LEU A 140 18.63 1.41 3.24
CA LEU A 140 18.91 0.01 2.95
C LEU A 140 20.29 -0.19 2.33
N GLN A 141 20.78 0.78 1.56
CA GLN A 141 22.13 0.71 1.00
C GLN A 141 23.20 0.87 2.09
N GLN A 142 22.95 1.73 3.07
CA GLN A 142 23.83 1.90 4.23
C GLN A 142 23.82 0.68 5.17
N LEU A 143 22.67 0.05 5.38
CA LEU A 143 22.57 -1.20 6.14
C LEU A 143 23.24 -2.39 5.43
N ARG A 144 23.19 -2.43 4.10
CA ARG A 144 23.90 -3.45 3.31
C ARG A 144 25.41 -3.31 3.36
N SER A 145 25.94 -2.10 3.49
CA SER A 145 27.38 -1.88 3.61
C SER A 145 27.91 -2.19 5.02
N SER A 146 27.07 -2.07 6.05
CA SER A 146 27.44 -2.38 7.44
C SER A 146 27.39 -3.88 7.75
N ASN A 147 26.43 -4.62 7.19
CA ASN A 147 26.28 -6.05 7.46
C ASN A 147 25.89 -6.84 6.20
N GLY A 148 26.82 -7.66 5.72
CA GLY A 148 26.66 -8.45 4.49
C GLY A 148 25.51 -9.46 4.52
N ALA A 149 25.01 -9.83 5.70
CA ALA A 149 23.85 -10.69 5.86
C ALA A 149 22.52 -9.94 5.59
N VAL A 150 22.49 -8.61 5.68
CA VAL A 150 21.27 -7.82 5.46
C VAL A 150 20.84 -7.89 4.00
N GLY A 151 21.77 -7.86 3.05
CA GLY A 151 21.48 -7.86 1.61
C GLY A 151 20.57 -9.01 1.17
N PRO A 152 20.97 -10.28 1.38
CA PRO A 152 20.15 -11.43 1.01
C PRO A 152 18.79 -11.46 1.72
N VAL A 153 18.74 -11.08 3.00
CA VAL A 153 17.49 -11.09 3.78
C VAL A 153 16.51 -10.02 3.28
N VAL A 154 17.01 -8.82 2.96
CA VAL A 154 16.21 -7.75 2.33
C VAL A 154 15.69 -8.21 0.98
N GLU A 155 16.52 -8.85 0.15
CA GLU A 155 16.09 -9.32 -1.17
C GLU A 155 14.95 -10.34 -1.07
N VAL A 156 15.07 -11.34 -0.19
CA VAL A 156 14.01 -12.32 0.07
C VAL A 156 12.74 -11.65 0.59
N PHE A 157 12.86 -10.76 1.58
CA PHE A 157 11.73 -10.02 2.13
C PHE A 157 11.04 -9.18 1.06
N SER A 158 11.79 -8.41 0.28
CA SER A 158 11.28 -7.57 -0.80
C SER A 158 10.56 -8.39 -1.87
N LEU A 159 11.13 -9.52 -2.30
CA LEU A 159 10.48 -10.40 -3.28
C LEU A 159 9.14 -10.94 -2.76
N LEU A 160 9.09 -11.41 -1.51
CA LEU A 160 7.86 -11.91 -0.88
C LEU A 160 6.81 -10.79 -0.70
N ALA A 161 7.25 -9.61 -0.26
CA ALA A 161 6.40 -8.44 -0.06
C ALA A 161 5.79 -7.96 -1.37
N ILE A 162 6.60 -7.82 -2.42
CA ILE A 162 6.13 -7.41 -3.75
C ILE A 162 5.18 -8.45 -4.32
N ALA A 163 5.48 -9.75 -4.19
CA ALA A 163 4.61 -10.81 -4.70
C ALA A 163 3.22 -10.81 -4.03
N THR A 164 3.19 -10.66 -2.70
CA THR A 164 1.94 -10.60 -1.92
C THR A 164 1.12 -9.36 -2.28
N SER A 165 1.77 -8.20 -2.33
CA SER A 165 1.14 -6.93 -2.72
C SER A 165 0.57 -7.00 -4.14
N TYR A 166 1.33 -7.60 -5.07
CA TYR A 166 0.90 -7.79 -6.45
C TYR A 166 -0.37 -8.64 -6.56
N ILE A 167 -0.46 -9.77 -5.84
CA ILE A 167 -1.68 -10.61 -5.82
C ILE A 167 -2.89 -9.80 -5.35
N GLY A 168 -2.75 -9.10 -4.22
CA GLY A 168 -3.83 -8.25 -3.68
C GLY A 168 -4.26 -7.17 -4.67
N PHE A 169 -3.30 -6.49 -5.30
CA PHE A 169 -3.55 -5.42 -6.24
C PHE A 169 -4.22 -5.90 -7.53
N VAL A 170 -3.73 -7.01 -8.12
CA VAL A 170 -4.34 -7.59 -9.33
C VAL A 170 -5.77 -8.00 -9.06
N LEU A 171 -6.04 -8.70 -7.95
CA LEU A 171 -7.41 -9.12 -7.62
C LEU A 171 -8.33 -7.91 -7.40
N GLY A 172 -7.91 -6.94 -6.58
CA GLY A 172 -8.73 -5.77 -6.26
C GLY A 172 -8.99 -4.88 -7.48
N LEU A 173 -7.96 -4.59 -8.28
CA LEU A 173 -8.10 -3.74 -9.46
C LEU A 173 -8.91 -4.42 -10.57
N THR A 174 -8.78 -5.74 -10.72
CA THR A 174 -9.54 -6.51 -11.72
C THR A 174 -11.03 -6.49 -11.41
N ASP A 175 -11.39 -6.72 -10.15
CA ASP A 175 -12.79 -6.66 -9.68
C ASP A 175 -13.35 -5.24 -9.86
N PHE A 176 -12.59 -4.23 -9.42
CA PHE A 176 -12.96 -2.83 -9.57
C PHE A 176 -13.19 -2.41 -11.04
N LEU A 177 -12.28 -2.78 -11.95
CA LEU A 177 -12.42 -2.44 -13.37
C LEU A 177 -13.54 -3.22 -14.06
N ALA A 178 -13.77 -4.47 -13.66
CA ALA A 178 -14.91 -5.25 -14.14
C ALA A 178 -16.24 -4.58 -13.78
N ASP A 179 -16.37 -4.13 -12.53
CA ASP A 179 -17.54 -3.41 -12.04
C ASP A 179 -17.70 -2.04 -12.71
N LEU A 180 -16.61 -1.25 -12.79
CA LEU A 180 -16.63 0.10 -13.36
C LEU A 180 -17.03 0.11 -14.83
N LEU A 181 -16.49 -0.82 -15.62
CA LEU A 181 -16.74 -0.92 -17.06
C LEU A 181 -17.91 -1.86 -17.40
N LYS A 182 -18.57 -2.43 -16.39
CA LYS A 182 -19.64 -3.44 -16.54
C LYS A 182 -19.23 -4.59 -17.47
N LEU A 183 -17.96 -4.97 -17.40
CA LEU A 183 -17.43 -6.09 -18.18
C LEU A 183 -17.97 -7.39 -17.57
N PRO A 184 -18.13 -8.45 -18.37
CA PRO A 184 -18.52 -9.74 -17.85
C PRO A 184 -17.48 -10.20 -16.82
N ALA A 185 -17.80 -10.12 -15.53
CA ALA A 185 -17.00 -10.63 -14.44
C ALA A 185 -17.16 -12.16 -14.41
N GLY A 186 -16.13 -12.91 -14.76
CA GLY A 186 -16.21 -14.37 -14.79
C GLY A 186 -14.90 -15.03 -15.22
N ARG A 187 -14.76 -16.31 -14.87
CA ARG A 187 -13.55 -17.15 -15.01
C ARG A 187 -12.98 -17.28 -16.44
N GLY A 188 -13.61 -16.66 -17.44
CA GLY A 188 -13.22 -16.73 -18.85
C GLY A 188 -13.02 -15.38 -19.54
N SER A 189 -13.20 -14.22 -18.88
CA SER A 189 -12.96 -12.91 -19.51
C SER A 189 -11.53 -12.43 -19.21
N PRO A 190 -10.61 -12.45 -20.19
CA PRO A 190 -9.26 -11.92 -19.97
C PRO A 190 -9.24 -10.39 -19.96
N ALA A 191 -10.30 -9.73 -20.42
CA ALA A 191 -10.32 -8.27 -20.61
C ALA A 191 -10.04 -7.48 -19.32
N PRO A 192 -10.66 -7.76 -18.16
CA PRO A 192 -10.34 -7.06 -16.92
C PRO A 192 -8.88 -7.27 -16.48
N TYR A 193 -8.36 -8.50 -16.57
CA TYR A 193 -6.98 -8.82 -16.22
C TYR A 193 -5.95 -8.18 -17.17
N LEU A 194 -6.24 -8.12 -18.47
CA LEU A 194 -5.36 -7.45 -19.43
C LEU A 194 -5.35 -5.94 -19.18
N LEU A 195 -6.50 -5.35 -18.84
CA LEU A 195 -6.59 -3.92 -18.52
C LEU A 195 -5.90 -3.57 -17.20
N THR A 196 -5.78 -4.51 -16.25
CA THR A 196 -5.09 -4.27 -14.98
C THR A 196 -3.58 -4.41 -15.11
N LEU A 197 -3.11 -5.26 -16.02
CA LEU A 197 -1.68 -5.56 -16.16
C LEU A 197 -0.99 -4.72 -17.24
N ILE A 198 -1.62 -4.54 -18.40
CA ILE A 198 -0.97 -3.94 -19.57
C ILE A 198 -0.63 -2.45 -19.33
N PRO A 199 -1.56 -1.58 -18.89
CA PRO A 199 -1.24 -0.16 -18.75
C PRO A 199 -0.15 0.11 -17.71
N PRO A 200 -0.18 -0.46 -16.49
CA PRO A 200 0.90 -0.27 -15.52
C PRO A 200 2.24 -0.84 -16.01
N LEU A 201 2.23 -2.00 -16.67
CA LEU A 201 3.45 -2.58 -17.23
C LEU A 201 4.04 -1.71 -18.35
N ALA A 202 3.20 -1.19 -19.25
CA ALA A 202 3.65 -0.30 -20.32
C ALA A 202 4.27 0.98 -19.75
N LEU A 203 3.64 1.62 -18.76
CA LEU A 203 4.18 2.80 -18.11
C LEU A 203 5.50 2.51 -17.40
N ALA A 204 5.60 1.39 -16.67
CA ALA A 204 6.82 0.97 -16.00
C ALA A 204 7.98 0.67 -16.95
N LEU A 205 7.68 0.25 -18.19
CA LEU A 205 8.69 0.01 -19.23
C LEU A 205 9.10 1.29 -19.97
N LEU A 206 8.21 2.29 -20.07
CA LEU A 206 8.48 3.54 -20.79
C LEU A 206 9.27 4.54 -19.95
N ASP A 207 8.99 4.64 -18.65
CA ASP A 207 9.66 5.58 -17.75
C ASP A 207 10.10 4.88 -16.44
N PRO A 208 11.41 4.67 -16.21
CA PRO A 208 11.92 4.03 -15.00
C PRO A 208 11.72 4.86 -13.73
N GLU A 209 11.45 6.16 -13.84
CA GLU A 209 11.17 7.05 -12.71
C GLU A 209 9.68 7.21 -12.42
N ILE A 210 8.81 6.62 -13.25
CA ILE A 210 7.36 6.78 -13.13
C ILE A 210 6.84 6.33 -11.78
N PHE A 211 7.52 5.37 -11.12
CA PHE A 211 7.13 4.86 -9.82
C PHE A 211 7.02 5.97 -8.79
N PHE A 212 8.07 6.75 -8.56
CA PHE A 212 8.07 7.81 -7.55
C PHE A 212 7.10 8.94 -7.88
N LYS A 213 7.02 9.34 -9.16
CA LYS A 213 6.08 10.38 -9.63
C LYS A 213 4.63 9.93 -9.44
N ALA A 214 4.31 8.69 -9.80
CA ALA A 214 2.98 8.11 -9.62
C ALA A 214 2.66 7.89 -8.14
N LEU A 215 3.64 7.49 -7.32
CA LEU A 215 3.50 7.28 -5.88
C LEU A 215 3.07 8.58 -5.19
N ASP A 216 3.79 9.66 -5.46
CA ASP A 216 3.53 10.99 -4.90
C ASP A 216 2.15 11.51 -5.34
N PHE A 217 1.86 11.47 -6.65
CA PHE A 217 0.58 11.91 -7.17
C PHE A 217 -0.60 11.07 -6.66
N ALA A 218 -0.48 9.75 -6.65
CA ALA A 218 -1.54 8.84 -6.22
C ALA A 218 -1.78 8.93 -4.71
N GLY A 219 -0.72 9.04 -3.90
CA GLY A 219 -0.83 9.20 -2.45
C GLY A 219 -1.51 10.51 -2.07
N THR A 220 -1.05 11.63 -2.64
CA THR A 220 -1.54 12.97 -2.31
C THR A 220 -2.94 13.24 -2.84
N TYR A 221 -3.22 12.92 -4.10
CA TYR A 221 -4.52 13.28 -4.71
C TYR A 221 -5.47 12.09 -4.80
N GLY A 222 -5.00 10.96 -5.34
CA GLY A 222 -5.85 9.81 -5.61
C GLY A 222 -6.47 9.23 -4.33
N VAL A 223 -5.63 8.82 -3.40
CA VAL A 223 -6.03 8.12 -2.17
C VAL A 223 -6.82 9.02 -1.24
N LEU A 224 -6.38 10.27 -1.03
CA LEU A 224 -7.07 11.20 -0.13
C LEU A 224 -8.46 11.60 -0.66
N VAL A 225 -8.62 11.76 -1.97
CA VAL A 225 -9.94 12.05 -2.56
C VAL A 225 -10.82 10.80 -2.53
N LEU A 226 -10.31 9.66 -3.04
CA LEU A 226 -11.10 8.44 -3.22
C LEU A 226 -11.45 7.74 -1.92
N PHE A 227 -10.57 7.77 -0.92
CA PHE A 227 -10.75 7.05 0.35
C PHE A 227 -10.88 7.96 1.57
N GLY A 228 -10.44 9.21 1.49
CA GLY A 228 -10.68 10.20 2.55
C GLY A 228 -12.00 10.94 2.34
N ILE A 229 -12.09 11.71 1.25
CA ILE A 229 -13.20 12.64 1.02
C ILE A 229 -14.47 11.91 0.60
N LEU A 230 -14.41 11.05 -0.41
CA LEU A 230 -15.60 10.40 -0.97
C LEU A 230 -16.36 9.54 0.07
N PRO A 231 -15.73 8.63 0.84
CA PRO A 231 -16.47 7.81 1.80
C PRO A 231 -17.07 8.65 2.93
N ALA A 232 -16.37 9.70 3.37
CA ALA A 232 -16.89 10.65 4.35
C ALA A 232 -18.11 11.41 3.80
N ALA A 233 -18.04 11.91 2.57
CA ALA A 233 -19.15 12.58 1.90
C ALA A 233 -20.36 11.65 1.67
N MET A 234 -20.12 10.41 1.21
CA MET A 234 -21.15 9.39 1.02
C MET A 234 -21.87 9.07 2.34
N SER A 235 -21.12 8.88 3.43
CA SER A 235 -21.70 8.61 4.74
C SER A 235 -22.44 9.82 5.35
N TRP A 236 -22.02 11.04 5.02
CA TRP A 236 -22.73 12.26 5.41
C TRP A 236 -24.07 12.40 4.67
N SER A 237 -24.05 12.19 3.35
CA SER A 237 -25.26 12.24 2.51
C SER A 237 -26.28 11.16 2.91
N ASP A 238 -25.82 9.93 3.15
CA ASP A 238 -26.69 8.82 3.61
C ASP A 238 -27.36 9.12 4.96
N ARG A 239 -26.65 9.78 5.88
CA ARG A 239 -27.18 10.10 7.22
C ARG A 239 -28.08 11.32 7.28
N TYR A 240 -27.86 12.32 6.42
CA TYR A 240 -28.45 13.66 6.59
C TYR A 240 -29.20 14.17 5.36
N SER A 241 -29.08 13.53 4.20
CA SER A 241 -29.65 14.01 2.94
C SER A 241 -30.58 13.02 2.24
N ALA A 242 -30.55 11.73 2.58
CA ALA A 242 -31.49 10.76 2.04
C ALA A 242 -32.91 10.98 2.63
N LEU A 243 -33.84 11.44 1.79
CA LEU A 243 -35.27 11.61 2.08
C LEU A 243 -36.05 10.27 2.06
N SER A 244 -35.36 9.15 1.89
CA SER A 244 -35.94 7.82 1.84
C SER A 244 -35.28 6.96 2.93
N PRO A 245 -36.04 6.15 3.69
CA PRO A 245 -35.46 5.22 4.63
C PRO A 245 -34.79 4.11 3.82
N SER A 246 -33.53 4.32 3.41
CA SER A 246 -32.68 3.22 2.95
C SER A 246 -32.69 2.18 4.07
N MET A 247 -32.96 0.92 3.69
CA MET A 247 -33.06 -0.25 4.56
C MET A 247 -32.17 -0.15 5.79
N ASN A 248 -32.66 -0.60 6.95
CA ASN A 248 -31.95 -0.68 8.24
C ASN A 248 -30.59 -1.41 8.12
N LEU A 249 -29.60 -0.82 7.46
CA LEU A 249 -28.24 -1.28 7.44
C LEU A 249 -27.65 -0.89 8.80
N PRO A 250 -26.95 -1.82 9.47
CA PRO A 250 -26.21 -1.50 10.67
C PRO A 250 -25.30 -0.30 10.39
N ARG A 251 -25.20 0.66 11.31
CA ARG A 251 -24.25 1.77 11.15
C ARG A 251 -22.84 1.20 11.17
N LEU A 252 -22.20 1.11 10.00
CA LEU A 252 -20.84 0.59 9.87
C LEU A 252 -19.78 1.54 10.45
N VAL A 253 -19.99 2.86 10.33
CA VAL A 253 -19.02 3.88 10.77
C VAL A 253 -19.41 4.44 12.15
N PRO A 254 -18.64 4.21 13.21
CA PRO A 254 -18.87 4.88 14.49
C PRO A 254 -18.52 6.36 14.39
N GLY A 255 -19.24 7.19 15.15
CA GLY A 255 -19.01 8.64 15.21
C GLY A 255 -20.01 9.46 14.39
N GLY A 256 -20.45 10.58 14.95
CA GLY A 256 -21.46 11.47 14.37
C GLY A 256 -20.88 12.48 13.38
N LYS A 257 -21.47 13.69 13.32
CA LYS A 257 -21.00 14.78 12.44
C LYS A 257 -19.54 15.14 12.67
N LEU A 258 -19.07 15.13 13.92
CA LEU A 258 -17.72 15.55 14.30
C LEU A 258 -16.62 14.71 13.64
N THR A 259 -16.71 13.38 13.71
CA THR A 259 -15.71 12.48 13.11
C THR A 259 -15.67 12.61 11.60
N LEU A 260 -16.84 12.75 10.96
CA LEU A 260 -16.92 12.93 9.51
C LEU A 260 -16.32 14.27 9.07
N SER A 261 -16.61 15.36 9.79
CA SER A 261 -16.03 16.67 9.51
C SER A 261 -14.52 16.70 9.73
N ILE A 262 -14.00 16.00 10.74
CA ILE A 262 -12.54 15.89 10.98
C ILE A 262 -11.87 15.14 9.84
N VAL A 263 -12.43 14.02 9.37
CA VAL A 263 -11.86 13.26 8.25
C VAL A 263 -11.90 14.09 6.95
N LEU A 264 -13.02 14.73 6.66
CA LEU A 264 -13.18 15.56 5.47
C LEU A 264 -12.24 16.78 5.50
N GLY A 265 -12.16 17.46 6.65
CA GLY A 265 -11.30 18.61 6.85
C GLY A 265 -9.81 18.25 6.87
N GLY A 266 -9.43 17.14 7.49
CA GLY A 266 -8.06 16.64 7.50
C GLY A 266 -7.57 16.24 6.12
N ALA A 267 -8.37 15.47 5.37
CA ALA A 267 -8.03 15.12 3.99
C ALA A 267 -7.95 16.37 3.08
N GLY A 268 -8.89 17.31 3.22
CA GLY A 268 -8.88 18.58 2.49
C GLY A 268 -7.69 19.46 2.84
N TYR A 269 -7.28 19.52 4.10
CA TYR A 269 -6.13 20.28 4.56
C TYR A 269 -4.82 19.75 3.95
N VAL A 270 -4.63 18.42 3.95
CA VAL A 270 -3.42 17.80 3.38
C VAL A 270 -3.32 18.04 1.87
N ILE A 271 -4.42 17.90 1.13
CA ILE A 271 -4.44 18.20 -0.31
C ILE A 271 -4.12 19.68 -0.55
N PHE A 272 -4.68 20.57 0.27
CA PHE A 272 -4.47 22.00 0.13
C PHE A 272 -3.05 22.43 0.49
N SER A 273 -2.45 21.86 1.53
CA SER A 273 -1.05 22.14 1.90
C SER A 273 -0.08 21.69 0.81
N GLU A 274 -0.28 20.50 0.25
CA GLU A 274 0.54 19.98 -0.85
C GLU A 274 0.37 20.79 -2.14
N LEU A 275 -0.85 21.25 -2.45
CA LEU A 275 -1.07 22.17 -3.57
C LEU A 275 -0.33 23.49 -3.37
N LEU A 276 -0.39 24.08 -2.18
CA LEU A 276 0.32 25.33 -1.89
C LEU A 276 1.83 25.17 -2.00
N GLU A 277 2.38 24.03 -1.58
CA GLU A 277 3.82 23.76 -1.66
C GLU A 277 4.28 23.59 -3.13
N LYS A 278 3.48 22.92 -3.97
CA LYS A 278 3.78 22.76 -5.41
C LYS A 278 3.55 24.02 -6.25
N PHE A 279 2.65 24.92 -5.85
CA PHE A 279 2.40 26.20 -6.54
C PHE A 279 3.23 27.36 -5.96
N GLY A 280 3.86 27.19 -4.80
CA GLY A 280 4.69 28.18 -4.13
C GLY A 280 6.16 28.20 -4.59
N HIS A 281 6.54 27.32 -5.52
CA HIS A 281 7.84 27.26 -6.19
C HIS A 281 7.75 27.65 -7.66
#